data_AF-A0A291QQ05-F1
#
_entry.id   AF-A0A291QQ05-F1
#
_cell.length_a   1.000
_cell.length_b   1.000
_cell.length_c   1.000
_cell.angle_alpha   90.00
_cell.angle_beta   90.00
_cell.angle_gamma   90.00
#
_symmetry.space_group_name_H-M   'P 1'
#
loop_
_entity.id
_entity.type
_entity.pdbx_description
1 polymer ?
#
loop_
_entity_poly.entity_id
_entity_poly.type
_entity_poly.pdbx_seq_one_letter_code
_entity_poly.pdbx_strand_id
1 'polypeptide(L)'
;MKVFNIIACVLFTIFAGLQYNDPDFYLWIPLYLYTAVLCGLAAGGKWYKNLYSLGIFIYLCYAAYLFFDQNGVLNWVSEHQHENIAATMQAEKPWIEETREFFGLFLMIITLLVNLVYVSQKNSKHTRIKKNHR
;
A
#
# COMPACT_ATOMS: atom_id res chain seq x y z
N MET A 1 -8.19 -14.62 -6.22
CA MET A 1 -8.08 -13.47 -5.29
C MET A 1 -8.14 -13.84 -3.82
N LYS A 2 -8.87 -14.88 -3.37
CA LYS A 2 -8.92 -15.21 -1.93
C LYS A 2 -7.54 -15.47 -1.31
N VAL A 3 -6.74 -16.37 -1.91
CA VAL A 3 -5.38 -16.71 -1.43
C VAL A 3 -4.46 -15.48 -1.40
N PHE A 4 -4.45 -14.69 -2.48
CA PHE A 4 -3.70 -13.43 -2.55
C PHE A 4 -4.07 -12.49 -1.40
N ASN A 5 -5.36 -12.29 -1.15
CA ASN A 5 -5.84 -11.39 -0.11
C ASN A 5 -5.56 -11.91 1.31
N ILE A 6 -5.54 -13.22 1.52
CA ILE A 6 -5.15 -13.81 2.82
C ILE A 6 -3.66 -13.57 3.05
N ILE A 7 -2.81 -13.85 2.05
CA ILE A 7 -1.37 -13.61 2.14
C ILE A 7 -1.10 -12.13 2.40
N ALA A 8 -1.70 -11.23 1.62
CA ALA A 8 -1.56 -9.79 1.79
C ALA A 8 -2.03 -9.33 3.18
N CYS A 9 -3.16 -9.83 3.67
CA CYS A 9 -3.66 -9.51 5.01
C CYS A 9 -2.67 -9.88 6.11
N VAL A 10 -2.14 -11.12 6.08
CA VAL A 10 -1.16 -11.59 7.07
C VAL A 10 0.13 -10.77 6.97
N LEU A 11 0.62 -10.56 5.75
CA LEU A 11 1.86 -9.82 5.50
C LEU A 11 1.79 -8.37 6.01
N PHE A 12 0.73 -7.62 5.70
CA PHE A 12 0.56 -6.26 6.20
C PHE A 12 0.31 -6.20 7.71
N THR A 13 -0.30 -7.24 8.30
CA THR A 13 -0.42 -7.34 9.76
C THR A 13 0.95 -7.51 10.42
N ILE A 14 1.83 -8.32 9.83
CA ILE A 14 3.21 -8.47 10.31
C ILE A 14 3.96 -7.15 10.17
N PHE A 15 3.83 -6.44 9.04
CA PHE A 15 4.49 -5.14 8.84
C PHE A 15 4.02 -4.10 9.86
N ALA A 16 2.72 -4.06 10.16
CA ALA A 16 2.21 -3.23 11.26
C ALA A 16 2.83 -3.60 12.61
N GLY A 17 3.03 -4.90 12.88
CA GLY A 17 3.69 -5.36 14.10
C GLY A 17 5.17 -4.98 14.19
N LEU A 18 5.88 -4.92 13.06
CA LEU A 18 7.30 -4.54 13.02
C LEU A 18 7.51 -3.04 13.26
N GLN A 19 6.53 -2.21 12.89
CA GLN A 19 6.63 -0.76 13.00
C GLN A 19 6.60 -0.23 14.43
N TYR A 20 6.22 -1.04 15.43
CA TYR A 20 6.26 -0.61 16.84
C TYR A 20 7.67 -0.20 17.33
N ASN A 21 8.72 -0.58 16.59
CA ASN A 21 10.10 -0.20 16.89
C ASN A 21 10.48 1.18 16.34
N ASP A 22 9.67 1.79 15.48
CA ASP A 22 9.96 3.05 14.80
C ASP A 22 9.24 4.23 15.49
N PRO A 23 9.82 5.44 15.50
CA PRO A 23 9.27 6.60 16.24
C PRO A 23 7.92 7.11 15.70
N ASP A 24 7.57 6.79 14.45
CA ASP A 24 6.41 7.26 13.71
C ASP A 24 5.30 6.18 13.58
N PHE A 25 5.35 5.15 14.43
CA PHE A 25 4.44 4.00 14.42
C PHE A 25 2.95 4.37 14.39
N TYR A 26 2.57 5.51 14.98
CA TYR A 26 1.20 6.00 15.02
C TYR A 26 0.59 6.26 13.62
N LEU A 27 1.41 6.57 12.62
CA LEU A 27 0.95 6.81 11.24
C LEU A 27 0.91 5.50 10.45
N TRP A 28 1.99 4.74 10.49
CA TRP A 28 2.17 3.55 9.66
C TRP A 28 1.34 2.34 10.08
N ILE A 29 1.15 2.12 11.39
CA ILE A 29 0.33 1.01 11.88
C ILE A 29 -1.11 1.11 11.34
N PRO A 30 -1.82 2.26 11.46
CA PRO A 30 -3.13 2.43 10.85
C PRO A 30 -3.15 2.23 9.34
N LEU A 31 -2.13 2.70 8.61
CA LEU A 31 -2.07 2.55 7.15
C LEU A 31 -1.97 1.07 6.75
N TYR A 32 -1.06 0.32 7.38
CA TYR A 32 -0.91 -1.11 7.13
C TYR A 32 -2.15 -1.90 7.55
N LEU A 33 -2.72 -1.61 8.72
CA LEU A 33 -3.94 -2.27 9.20
C LEU A 33 -5.14 -1.97 8.32
N TYR A 34 -5.28 -0.75 7.79
CA TYR A 34 -6.33 -0.41 6.84
C TYR A 34 -6.26 -1.30 5.59
N THR A 35 -5.07 -1.44 5.01
CA THR A 35 -4.85 -2.34 3.86
C THR A 35 -5.11 -3.80 4.23
N ALA A 36 -4.64 -4.25 5.40
CA ALA A 36 -4.84 -5.61 5.89
C ALA A 36 -6.32 -5.97 6.06
N VAL A 37 -7.09 -5.10 6.73
CA VAL A 37 -8.54 -5.30 6.96
C VAL A 37 -9.29 -5.39 5.63
N LEU A 38 -8.97 -4.49 4.69
CA LEU A 38 -9.58 -4.50 3.36
C LEU A 38 -9.28 -5.78 2.58
N CYS A 39 -8.04 -6.31 2.69
CA CYS A 39 -7.69 -7.61 2.14
C CYS A 39 -8.43 -8.75 2.85
N GLY A 40 -8.53 -8.73 4.18
CA GLY A 40 -9.30 -9.73 4.95
C GLY A 40 -10.78 -9.77 4.56
N LEU A 41 -11.42 -8.61 4.42
CA LEU A 41 -12.80 -8.49 3.94
C LEU A 41 -12.96 -9.04 2.51
N ALA A 42 -12.00 -8.74 1.63
CA ALA A 42 -11.95 -9.24 0.27
C ALA A 42 -11.78 -10.77 0.21
N ALA A 43 -11.02 -11.36 1.13
CA ALA A 43 -10.90 -12.82 1.27
C ALA A 43 -12.24 -13.46 1.69
N GLY A 44 -12.99 -12.78 2.57
CA GLY A 44 -14.37 -13.12 2.94
C GLY A 44 -15.41 -12.86 1.84
N GLY A 45 -15.00 -12.36 0.68
CA GLY A 45 -15.86 -12.10 -0.47
C GLY A 45 -16.66 -10.79 -0.40
N LYS A 46 -16.40 -9.94 0.59
CA LYS A 46 -16.97 -8.59 0.70
C LYS A 46 -16.02 -7.60 0.02
N TRP A 47 -16.54 -6.85 -0.95
CA TRP A 47 -15.73 -5.95 -1.78
C TRP A 47 -16.26 -4.53 -1.69
N TYR A 48 -15.41 -3.60 -1.24
CA TYR A 48 -15.79 -2.20 -1.03
C TYR A 48 -15.02 -1.28 -1.95
N LYS A 49 -15.52 -1.09 -3.18
CA LYS A 49 -14.86 -0.30 -4.22
C LYS A 49 -14.48 1.11 -3.74
N ASN A 50 -15.41 1.79 -3.06
CA ASN A 50 -15.21 3.16 -2.58
C ASN A 50 -14.08 3.24 -1.54
N LEU A 51 -13.96 2.24 -0.65
CA LEU A 51 -12.88 2.19 0.33
C LEU A 51 -11.52 1.95 -0.34
N TYR A 52 -11.45 1.09 -1.36
CA TYR A 52 -10.21 0.89 -2.12
C TYR A 52 -9.77 2.19 -2.80
N SER A 53 -10.69 2.90 -3.46
CA SER A 53 -10.36 4.18 -4.10
C SER A 53 -9.95 5.26 -3.09
N LEU A 54 -10.60 5.33 -1.93
CA LEU A 54 -10.23 6.25 -0.86
C LEU A 54 -8.83 5.96 -0.31
N GLY A 55 -8.54 4.69 0.00
CA GLY A 55 -7.22 4.27 0.46
C GLY A 55 -6.11 4.60 -0.55
N ILE A 56 -6.33 4.27 -1.82
CA ILE A 56 -5.37 4.59 -2.90
C ILE A 56 -5.12 6.11 -2.97
N PHE A 57 -6.18 6.93 -2.89
CA PHE A 57 -6.04 8.38 -2.94
C PHE A 57 -5.21 8.90 -1.76
N ILE A 58 -5.52 8.48 -0.53
CA ILE A 58 -4.77 8.88 0.67
C ILE A 58 -3.31 8.47 0.57
N TYR A 59 -3.04 7.22 0.15
CA TYR A 59 -1.69 6.70 0.02
C TYR A 59 -0.90 7.40 -1.08
N LEU A 60 -1.54 7.77 -2.20
CA LEU A 60 -0.91 8.55 -3.27
C LEU A 60 -0.59 9.96 -2.82
N CYS A 61 -1.50 10.62 -2.09
CA CYS A 61 -1.22 11.95 -1.53
C CYS A 61 -0.02 11.91 -0.57
N TYR A 62 0.05 10.88 0.28
CA TYR A 62 1.15 10.73 1.23
C TYR A 62 2.46 10.32 0.54
N ALA A 63 2.39 9.41 -0.44
CA ALA A 63 3.56 9.04 -1.25
C ALA A 63 4.08 10.24 -2.06
N ALA A 64 3.20 11.10 -2.58
CA ALA A 64 3.61 12.33 -3.25
C ALA A 64 4.28 13.31 -2.27
N TYR A 65 3.75 13.44 -1.06
CA TYR A 65 4.39 14.24 -0.01
C TYR A 65 5.82 13.76 0.27
N LEU A 66 6.01 12.46 0.54
CA LEU A 66 7.34 11.86 0.76
C LEU A 66 8.25 11.96 -0.49
N PHE A 67 7.67 11.94 -1.69
CA PHE A 67 8.44 12.03 -2.94
C PHE A 67 8.99 13.45 -3.20
N PHE A 68 8.26 14.49 -2.77
CA PHE A 68 8.64 15.89 -2.93
C PHE A 68 9.33 16.50 -1.70
N ASP A 69 9.50 15.73 -0.62
CA ASP A 69 10.18 16.21 0.58
C ASP A 69 11.68 16.45 0.33
N GLN A 70 12.31 17.31 1.14
CA GLN A 70 13.69 17.79 0.94
C GLN A 70 14.75 16.67 0.97
N ASN A 71 14.45 15.54 1.60
CA ASN A 71 15.28 14.33 1.64
C ASN A 71 14.70 13.17 0.79
N GLY A 72 13.60 13.45 0.07
CA GLY A 72 12.82 12.44 -0.64
C GLY A 72 13.59 11.76 -1.79
N VAL A 73 12.93 10.79 -2.42
CA VAL A 73 13.51 9.95 -3.48
C VAL A 73 14.18 10.77 -4.60
N LEU A 74 13.66 11.95 -4.92
CA LEU A 74 14.22 12.85 -5.92
C LEU A 74 15.62 13.36 -5.54
N ASN A 75 15.83 13.71 -4.27
CA ASN A 75 17.13 14.14 -3.78
C ASN A 75 18.08 12.94 -3.58
N TRP A 76 17.57 11.79 -3.15
CA TRP A 76 18.33 10.53 -3.09
C TRP A 76 18.88 10.09 -4.46
N VAL A 77 18.03 10.08 -5.50
CA VAL A 77 18.42 9.74 -6.87
C VAL A 77 19.40 10.76 -7.46
N SER A 78 19.27 12.04 -7.10
CA SER A 78 20.10 13.12 -7.63
C SER A 78 21.48 13.22 -6.96
N GLU A 79 21.58 13.01 -5.64
CA GLU A 79 22.82 13.27 -4.88
C GLU A 79 23.58 12.00 -4.45
N HIS A 80 22.94 10.82 -4.32
CA HIS A 80 23.50 9.68 -3.57
C HIS A 80 23.70 8.39 -4.38
N GLN A 81 23.92 8.49 -5.69
CA GLN A 81 24.28 7.41 -6.64
C GLN A 81 24.42 5.99 -6.03
N HIS A 82 23.29 5.28 -5.94
CA HIS A 82 23.24 3.82 -5.77
C HIS A 82 23.79 3.26 -4.44
N GLU A 83 23.73 4.00 -3.33
CA GLU A 83 23.93 3.35 -2.03
C GLU A 83 22.86 2.28 -1.76
N ASN A 84 23.30 1.16 -1.19
CA ASN A 84 22.50 -0.05 -1.04
C ASN A 84 21.32 0.20 -0.07
N ILE A 85 20.09 0.16 -0.57
CA ILE A 85 18.85 0.41 0.20
C ILE A 85 18.64 -0.65 1.31
N ALA A 86 19.35 -1.79 1.21
CA ALA A 86 19.37 -2.86 2.21
C ALA A 86 20.53 -2.76 3.22
N ALA A 87 21.30 -1.67 3.21
CA ALA A 87 22.37 -1.46 4.17
C ALA A 87 21.82 -1.34 5.61
N THR A 88 22.61 -1.78 6.58
CA THR A 88 22.29 -1.68 8.00
C THR A 88 22.01 -0.22 8.37
N MET A 89 20.91 0.01 9.09
CA MET A 89 20.53 1.29 9.70
C MET A 89 21.71 1.83 10.52
N GLN A 90 22.56 2.66 9.89
CA GLN A 90 23.26 3.69 10.64
C GLN A 90 22.29 4.85 10.69
N ALA A 91 22.01 5.32 11.90
CA ALA A 91 21.13 6.45 12.21
C ALA A 91 21.57 7.80 11.58
N GLU A 92 22.48 7.78 10.61
CA GLU A 92 23.04 8.93 9.93
C GLU A 92 22.44 9.17 8.52
N LYS A 93 21.53 8.31 8.02
CA LYS A 93 21.05 8.35 6.61
C LYS A 93 19.52 8.42 6.47
N PRO A 94 18.89 9.60 6.70
CA PRO A 94 17.43 9.78 6.64
C PRO A 94 16.77 9.35 5.32
N TRP A 95 17.48 9.44 4.19
CA TRP A 95 16.98 9.00 2.88
C TRP A 95 16.68 7.49 2.77
N ILE A 96 17.34 6.64 3.56
CA ILE A 96 17.09 5.18 3.56
C ILE A 96 15.75 4.87 4.22
N GLU A 97 15.42 5.58 5.29
CA GLU A 97 14.14 5.46 6.01
C GLU A 97 12.98 5.94 5.12
N GLU A 98 13.09 7.14 4.55
CA GLU A 98 12.07 7.70 3.64
C GLU A 98 11.85 6.82 2.39
N THR A 99 12.92 6.21 1.86
CA THR A 99 12.80 5.29 0.72
C THR A 99 12.04 4.01 1.12
N ARG A 100 12.30 3.44 2.30
CA ARG A 100 11.59 2.24 2.79
C ARG A 100 10.11 2.51 3.00
N GLU A 101 9.80 3.64 3.60
CA GLU A 101 8.44 4.14 3.81
C GLU A 101 7.69 4.31 2.49
N PHE A 102 8.32 4.97 1.51
CA PHE A 102 7.76 5.12 0.17
C PHE A 102 7.44 3.76 -0.49
N PHE A 103 8.33 2.78 -0.38
CA PHE A 103 8.07 1.43 -0.89
C PHE A 103 6.93 0.72 -0.14
N GLY A 104 6.80 0.95 1.17
CA GLY A 104 5.66 0.47 1.95
C GLY A 104 4.32 0.98 1.41
N LEU A 105 4.22 2.30 1.16
CA LEU A 105 3.04 2.91 0.53
C LEU A 105 2.79 2.36 -0.87
N PHE A 106 3.84 2.21 -1.66
CA PHE A 106 3.74 1.69 -3.02
C PHE A 106 3.14 0.27 -3.06
N LEU A 107 3.59 -0.62 -2.16
CA LEU A 107 3.04 -1.97 -2.04
C LEU A 107 1.56 -1.97 -1.61
N MET A 108 1.18 -1.09 -0.67
CA MET A 108 -0.22 -0.93 -0.27
C MET A 108 -1.09 -0.43 -1.43
N ILE A 109 -0.63 0.58 -2.19
CA ILE A 109 -1.33 1.11 -3.37
C ILE A 109 -1.54 0.02 -4.41
N ILE A 110 -0.49 -0.72 -4.77
CA ILE A 110 -0.59 -1.82 -5.75
C ILE A 110 -1.62 -2.85 -5.29
N THR A 111 -1.58 -3.25 -4.01
CA THR A 111 -2.50 -4.25 -3.47
C THR A 111 -3.96 -3.79 -3.59
N LEU A 112 -4.25 -2.55 -3.18
CA LEU A 112 -5.60 -1.98 -3.30
C LEU A 112 -6.02 -1.82 -4.76
N LEU A 113 -5.11 -1.43 -5.66
CA LEU A 113 -5.39 -1.26 -7.08
C LEU A 113 -5.74 -2.60 -7.75
N VAL A 114 -5.00 -3.66 -7.45
CA VAL A 114 -5.29 -5.02 -7.92
C VAL A 114 -6.69 -5.47 -7.48
N ASN A 115 -7.04 -5.23 -6.21
CA ASN A 115 -8.38 -5.52 -5.69
C ASN A 115 -9.47 -4.67 -6.36
N LEU A 116 -9.20 -3.39 -6.62
CA LEU A 116 -10.13 -2.47 -7.30
C LEU A 116 -10.42 -2.91 -8.74
N VAL A 117 -9.37 -3.28 -9.49
CA VAL A 117 -9.48 -3.78 -10.87
C VAL A 117 -10.27 -5.07 -10.90
N TYR A 118 -9.95 -6.02 -10.00
CA TYR A 118 -10.67 -7.30 -9.93
C TYR A 118 -12.18 -7.11 -9.70
N VAL A 119 -12.55 -6.24 -8.75
CA VAL A 119 -13.96 -5.92 -8.47
C VAL A 119 -14.65 -5.25 -9.63
N SER A 120 -13.96 -4.31 -10.29
CA SER A 120 -14.50 -3.61 -11.45
C SER A 120 -14.79 -4.57 -12.60
N GLN A 121 -13.91 -5.54 -12.86
CA GLN A 121 -14.14 -6.59 -13.86
C GLN A 121 -15.30 -7.52 -13.48
N LYS A 122 -15.42 -7.89 -12.20
CA LYS A 122 -16.51 -8.75 -11.71
C LYS A 122 -17.87 -8.08 -11.87
N ASN A 123 -17.98 -6.79 -11.54
CA ASN A 123 -19.21 -6.02 -11.66
C ASN A 123 -19.63 -5.84 -13.13
N SER A 124 -18.69 -5.56 -14.04
CA SER A 124 -18.98 -5.43 -15.48
C SER A 124 -19.53 -6.71 -16.11
N LYS A 125 -19.04 -7.88 -15.69
CA LYS A 125 -19.58 -9.17 -16.15
C LYS A 125 -21.03 -9.39 -15.70
N HIS A 126 -21.35 -9.02 -14.45
CA HIS A 126 -22.71 -9.18 -13.93
C HIS A 126 -23.72 -8.25 -14.63
N THR A 127 -23.35 -6.99 -14.88
CA THR A 127 -24.19 -6.02 -15.60
C THR A 127 -24.45 -6.45 -17.05
N ARG A 128 -23.46 -7.05 -17.73
CA ARG A 128 -23.60 -7.54 -19.11
C ARG A 128 -24.57 -8.71 -19.23
N ILE A 129 -24.55 -9.67 -18.29
CA ILE A 129 -25.49 -10.81 -18.26
C ILE A 129 -26.92 -10.32 -18.03
N LYS A 130 -27.13 -9.36 -17.12
CA LYS A 130 -28.47 -8.82 -16.82
C LYS A 130 -29.08 -8.06 -17.99
N LYS A 131 -28.26 -7.48 -18.86
CA LYS A 131 -28.69 -6.78 -20.09
C LYS A 131 -29.03 -7.73 -21.24
N ASN A 132 -28.42 -8.92 -21.31
CA ASN A 132 -28.72 -9.93 -22.33
C ASN A 132 -29.98 -10.77 -22.01
N HIS A 133 -30.51 -10.70 -20.79
CA HIS A 133 -31.73 -11.40 -20.35
C HIS A 133 -32.95 -10.48 -20.22
N ARG A 134 -32.89 -9.27 -20.78
CA ARG A 134 -34.04 -8.36 -20.97
C ARG A 134 -34.23 -8.15 -22.45
#